data_AF-A0A9P8CUK3-F1
#
_entry.id   AF-A0A9P8CUK3-F1
#
_cell.length_a   1.000
_cell.length_b   1.000
_cell.length_c   1.000
_cell.angle_alpha   90.00
_cell.angle_beta   90.00
_cell.angle_gamma   90.00
#
_symmetry.space_group_name_H-M   'P 1'
#
loop_
_entity.id
_entity.type
_entity.pdbx_description
1 polymer ?
#
loop_
_entity_poly.entity_id
_entity_poly.type
_entity_poly.pdbx_seq_one_letter_code
_entity_poly.pdbx_strand_id
1 'polypeptide(L)'
;MLRQYVGLACKTIGIPRHYRAPPNLSRCFSTESNGPSAPLVYPEPPSAHHSSLESFLAYAERWQLDRASTVYVGTLYEYTIAKSLERYGFHLRRVGGASDYGIDLLGEWKPPSTSTTLRVLIQCKGGAQRVGPNLIRELEGAFVGAPAGWRGQGVLGLMVAQRPATKGVRDSLGRSRWPMGYLFCEAEGEVKQMIWNRRAEEEGLEGFGVTTRHVESKADPELALMKQGKLLPLVTTNG
;
A
#
# COMPACT_ATOMS: atom_id res chain seq x y z
N MET A 1 4.04 -27.06 -67.23
CA MET A 1 4.28 -26.46 -68.57
C MET A 1 3.44 -25.20 -68.67
N LEU A 2 4.00 -24.16 -69.29
CA LEU A 2 3.53 -22.77 -69.38
C LEU A 2 2.07 -22.55 -69.82
N ARG A 3 1.47 -21.42 -69.38
CA ARG A 3 1.02 -20.24 -70.18
C ARG A 3 -0.04 -19.45 -69.39
N GLN A 4 0.26 -18.23 -68.93
CA GLN A 4 0.12 -16.90 -69.59
C GLN A 4 -1.29 -16.29 -69.57
N TYR A 5 -1.39 -15.09 -68.95
CA TYR A 5 -2.22 -13.88 -69.21
C TYR A 5 -3.74 -14.04 -69.43
N VAL A 6 -4.66 -13.21 -68.91
CA VAL A 6 -4.95 -11.76 -69.14
C VAL A 6 -5.97 -11.38 -68.03
N GLY A 7 -5.81 -10.32 -67.21
CA GLY A 7 -6.25 -8.94 -67.46
C GLY A 7 -7.78 -8.74 -67.50
N LEU A 8 -8.39 -8.11 -66.47
CA LEU A 8 -9.22 -6.88 -66.55
C LEU A 8 -10.09 -6.62 -65.30
N ALA A 9 -10.00 -5.37 -64.83
CA ALA A 9 -11.06 -4.47 -64.37
C ALA A 9 -11.99 -4.82 -63.18
N CYS A 10 -11.67 -4.16 -62.05
CA CYS A 10 -12.51 -3.25 -61.27
C CYS A 10 -14.05 -3.40 -61.36
N LYS A 11 -14.68 -3.73 -60.22
CA LYS A 11 -15.91 -3.05 -59.77
C LYS A 11 -16.02 -3.07 -58.25
N THR A 12 -16.19 -1.86 -57.72
CA THR A 12 -16.20 -1.46 -56.32
C THR A 12 -17.62 -1.52 -55.76
N ILE A 13 -17.81 -2.15 -54.61
CA ILE A 13 -18.91 -1.96 -53.65
C ILE A 13 -18.26 -2.27 -52.28
N GLY A 14 -18.10 -1.41 -51.28
CA GLY A 14 -18.91 -0.29 -50.82
C GLY A 14 -19.27 -0.57 -49.36
N ILE A 15 -18.31 -0.44 -48.41
CA ILE A 15 -18.55 -0.59 -46.97
C ILE A 15 -18.31 0.78 -46.29
N PRO A 16 -19.25 1.30 -45.48
CA PRO A 16 -19.18 2.64 -44.93
C PRO A 16 -18.10 2.80 -43.87
N ARG A 17 -17.35 3.90 -44.01
CA ARG A 17 -16.38 4.43 -43.04
C ARG A 17 -17.12 5.04 -41.86
N HIS A 18 -16.90 4.56 -40.64
CA HIS A 18 -16.81 5.37 -39.42
C HIS A 18 -16.19 4.55 -38.28
N TYR A 19 -14.86 4.37 -38.33
CA TYR A 19 -14.06 4.18 -37.12
C TYR A 19 -13.31 5.48 -36.87
N ARG A 20 -13.77 6.28 -35.90
CA ARG A 20 -13.00 7.41 -35.36
C ARG A 20 -11.91 6.83 -34.46
N ALA A 21 -10.66 7.03 -34.83
CA ALA A 21 -9.54 6.85 -33.91
C ALA A 21 -9.68 7.85 -32.74
N PRO A 22 -9.44 7.44 -31.48
CA PRO A 22 -9.35 8.40 -30.38
C PRO A 22 -8.13 9.32 -30.61
N PRO A 23 -8.24 10.62 -30.31
CA PRO A 23 -7.17 11.58 -30.56
C PRO A 23 -5.95 11.26 -29.69
N ASN A 24 -4.78 11.37 -30.33
CA ASN A 24 -3.45 11.41 -29.72
C ASN A 24 -3.45 12.29 -28.46
N LEU A 25 -3.44 11.67 -27.27
CA LEU A 25 -2.92 12.30 -26.06
C LEU A 25 -1.40 12.12 -26.04
N SER A 26 -0.73 12.78 -26.99
CA SER A 26 0.66 13.17 -26.83
C SER A 26 0.72 14.25 -25.76
N ARG A 27 0.61 13.83 -24.50
CA ARG A 27 0.96 14.69 -23.36
C ARG A 27 2.43 14.47 -23.10
N CYS A 28 3.22 15.48 -23.46
CA CYS A 28 4.63 15.59 -23.16
C CYS A 28 4.85 15.21 -21.69
N PHE A 29 5.58 14.12 -21.45
CA PHE A 29 6.18 13.86 -20.15
C PHE A 29 7.28 14.90 -19.98
N SER A 30 6.94 16.01 -19.33
CA SER A 30 7.94 16.86 -18.71
C SER A 30 8.64 16.01 -17.67
N THR A 31 9.90 15.70 -17.91
CA THR A 31 10.84 15.32 -16.87
C THR A 31 11.02 16.53 -15.96
N GLU A 32 10.18 16.66 -14.94
CA GLU A 32 10.43 17.61 -13.86
C GLU A 32 11.17 16.89 -12.73
N SER A 33 12.47 17.15 -12.72
CA SER A 33 13.42 16.88 -11.65
C SER A 33 13.14 17.70 -10.40
N ASN A 34 13.25 17.07 -9.23
CA ASN A 34 13.62 17.64 -7.92
C ASN A 34 13.20 19.09 -7.62
N GLY A 35 11.90 19.31 -7.39
CA GLY A 35 11.42 20.36 -6.48
C GLY A 35 11.20 19.78 -5.08
N PRO A 36 11.25 20.58 -3.98
CA PRO A 36 10.79 20.09 -2.69
C PRO A 36 9.33 19.67 -2.84
N SER A 37 9.06 18.37 -2.63
CA SER A 37 7.70 17.84 -2.67
C SER A 37 6.83 18.72 -1.77
N ALA A 38 5.75 19.29 -2.30
CA ALA A 38 4.84 20.13 -1.52
C ALA A 38 4.56 19.48 -0.16
N PRO A 39 4.53 20.27 0.94
CA PRO A 39 4.42 19.72 2.29
C PRO A 39 3.22 18.78 2.39
N LEU A 40 3.43 17.61 3.00
CA LEU A 40 2.38 16.62 3.20
C LEU A 40 1.26 17.22 4.05
N VAL A 41 0.08 17.39 3.47
CA VAL A 41 -1.12 17.80 4.19
C VAL A 41 -1.80 16.53 4.69
N TYR A 42 -1.93 16.41 6.01
CA TYR A 42 -2.71 15.35 6.64
C TYR A 42 -4.14 15.84 6.88
N PRO A 43 -5.14 14.95 6.79
CA PRO A 43 -6.47 15.23 7.36
C PRO A 43 -6.39 15.58 8.84
N GLU A 44 -7.42 16.26 9.34
CA GLU A 44 -7.58 16.52 10.76
C GLU A 44 -7.56 15.21 11.56
N PRO A 45 -6.95 15.18 12.76
CA PRO A 45 -6.95 14.00 13.59
C PRO A 45 -8.38 13.53 13.90
N PRO A 46 -8.65 12.21 13.85
CA PRO A 46 -9.97 11.66 14.12
C PRO A 46 -10.38 11.76 15.60
N SER A 47 -9.44 12.11 16.49
CA SER A 47 -9.65 12.24 17.94
C SER A 47 -8.74 13.32 18.50
N ALA A 48 -9.29 14.13 19.43
CA ALA A 48 -8.53 15.10 20.22
C ALA A 48 -7.89 14.47 21.48
N HIS A 49 -8.22 13.22 21.80
CA HIS A 49 -7.85 12.60 23.07
C HIS A 49 -6.63 11.67 22.99
N HIS A 50 -6.32 11.15 21.81
CA HIS A 50 -5.22 10.21 21.61
C HIS A 50 -4.62 10.35 20.22
N SER A 51 -3.30 10.14 20.14
CA SER A 51 -2.53 10.23 18.89
C SER A 51 -1.47 9.13 18.77
N SER A 52 -1.38 8.25 19.76
CA SER A 52 -0.44 7.13 19.84
C SER A 52 -1.10 5.93 20.51
N LEU A 53 -0.44 4.76 20.47
CA LEU A 53 -0.90 3.56 21.17
C LEU A 53 -1.04 3.80 22.68
N GLU A 54 -0.04 4.42 23.28
CA GLU A 54 0.04 4.68 24.73
C GLU A 54 -1.07 5.65 25.17
N SER A 55 -1.25 6.76 24.43
CA SER A 55 -2.31 7.74 24.72
C SER A 55 -3.71 7.15 24.51
N PHE A 56 -3.89 6.27 23.52
CA PHE A 56 -5.16 5.57 23.31
C PHE A 56 -5.47 4.59 24.45
N LEU A 57 -4.50 3.80 24.90
CA LEU A 57 -4.69 2.88 26.03
C LEU A 57 -5.03 3.63 27.32
N ALA A 58 -4.31 4.73 27.61
CA ALA A 58 -4.60 5.56 28.77
C ALA A 58 -6.00 6.22 28.69
N TYR A 59 -6.40 6.68 27.50
CA TYR A 59 -7.76 7.17 27.25
C TYR A 59 -8.79 6.06 27.48
N ALA A 60 -8.56 4.87 26.92
CA ALA A 60 -9.51 3.77 27.01
C ALA A 60 -9.70 3.27 28.45
N GLU A 61 -8.64 3.26 29.25
CA GLU A 61 -8.69 2.95 30.67
C GLU A 61 -9.45 4.02 31.46
N ARG A 62 -9.09 5.29 31.28
CA ARG A 62 -9.72 6.43 31.98
C ARG A 62 -11.22 6.48 31.75
N TRP A 63 -11.65 6.24 30.51
CA TRP A 63 -13.06 6.32 30.11
C TRP A 63 -13.76 4.96 30.09
N GLN A 64 -13.10 3.90 30.55
CA GLN A 64 -13.63 2.53 30.63
C GLN A 64 -14.33 2.07 29.34
N LEU A 65 -13.66 2.28 28.19
CA LEU A 65 -14.24 1.89 26.91
C LEU A 65 -14.49 0.37 26.85
N ASP A 66 -15.54 -0.02 26.13
CA ASP A 66 -15.83 -1.42 25.86
C ASP A 66 -14.75 -2.02 24.95
N ARG A 67 -13.92 -2.89 25.53
CA ARG A 67 -12.81 -3.56 24.85
C ARG A 67 -13.26 -4.58 23.81
N ALA A 68 -14.52 -5.01 23.84
CA ALA A 68 -15.11 -5.89 22.82
C ALA A 68 -15.70 -5.10 21.64
N SER A 69 -15.85 -3.79 21.76
CA SER A 69 -16.41 -2.96 20.69
C SER A 69 -15.51 -2.96 19.45
N THR A 70 -16.13 -2.94 18.27
CA THR A 70 -15.42 -2.89 16.99
C THR A 70 -14.56 -1.64 16.86
N VAL A 71 -15.01 -0.52 17.43
CA VAL A 71 -14.26 0.75 17.45
C VAL A 71 -12.99 0.60 18.28
N TYR A 72 -13.08 0.04 19.50
CA TYR A 72 -11.89 -0.19 20.33
C TYR A 72 -10.91 -1.14 19.65
N VAL A 73 -11.39 -2.28 19.16
CA VAL A 73 -10.55 -3.31 18.52
C VAL A 73 -9.87 -2.77 17.25
N GLY A 74 -10.61 -2.02 16.41
CA GLY A 74 -10.06 -1.38 15.22
C GLY A 74 -9.01 -0.34 15.56
N THR A 75 -9.36 0.61 16.44
CA THR A 75 -8.46 1.70 16.85
C THR A 75 -7.19 1.17 17.51
N LEU A 76 -7.31 0.16 18.38
CA LEU A 76 -6.17 -0.51 18.99
C LEU A 76 -5.26 -1.11 17.91
N TYR A 77 -5.83 -1.84 16.96
CA TYR A 77 -5.06 -2.49 15.92
C TYR A 77 -4.35 -1.48 15.02
N GLU A 78 -5.01 -0.40 14.62
CA GLU A 78 -4.41 0.69 13.83
C GLU A 78 -3.19 1.30 14.53
N TYR A 79 -3.29 1.61 15.83
CA TYR A 79 -2.15 2.12 16.59
C TYR A 79 -1.04 1.09 16.78
N THR A 80 -1.40 -0.18 16.99
CA THR A 80 -0.42 -1.27 17.02
C THR A 80 0.33 -1.35 15.70
N ILE A 81 -0.35 -1.29 14.55
CA ILE A 81 0.30 -1.30 13.23
C ILE A 81 1.21 -0.09 13.07
N ALA A 82 0.75 1.10 13.42
CA ALA A 82 1.58 2.31 13.37
C ALA A 82 2.88 2.12 14.16
N LYS A 83 2.79 1.64 15.40
CA LYS A 83 3.93 1.40 16.28
C LYS A 83 4.86 0.30 15.76
N SER A 84 4.29 -0.82 15.34
CA SER A 84 5.05 -1.98 14.84
C SER A 84 5.85 -1.70 13.59
N LEU A 85 5.33 -0.83 12.71
CA LEU A 85 6.01 -0.50 11.46
C LEU A 85 7.14 0.53 11.63
N GLU A 86 7.22 1.25 12.75
CA GLU A 86 8.31 2.21 13.04
C GLU A 86 9.70 1.55 12.89
N ARG A 87 9.84 0.32 13.38
CA ARG A 87 11.10 -0.45 13.31
C ARG A 87 11.56 -0.75 11.87
N TYR A 88 10.65 -0.66 10.90
CA TYR A 88 10.93 -0.85 9.47
C TYR A 88 11.09 0.50 8.73
N GLY A 89 11.14 1.61 9.45
CA GLY A 89 11.32 2.96 8.91
C GLY A 89 10.02 3.63 8.48
N PHE A 90 8.87 3.17 8.98
CA PHE A 90 7.59 3.84 8.73
C PHE A 90 7.36 4.96 9.75
N HIS A 91 6.80 6.08 9.29
CA HIS A 91 6.35 7.20 10.11
C HIS A 91 4.89 7.45 9.81
N LEU A 92 4.01 6.90 10.63
CA LEU A 92 2.59 6.79 10.36
C LEU A 92 1.76 7.66 11.31
N ARG A 93 0.71 8.26 10.77
CA ARG A 93 -0.32 8.96 11.51
C ARG A 93 -1.66 8.27 11.27
N ARG A 94 -2.38 8.00 12.35
CA ARG A 94 -3.77 7.54 12.28
C ARG A 94 -4.67 8.65 11.75
N VAL A 95 -5.43 8.33 10.72
CA VAL A 95 -6.46 9.20 10.12
C VAL A 95 -7.83 8.50 10.02
N GLY A 96 -7.89 7.20 10.35
CA GLY A 96 -9.10 6.39 10.29
C GLY A 96 -10.25 6.94 11.13
N GLY A 97 -11.44 6.99 10.54
CA GLY A 97 -12.61 7.66 11.08
C GLY A 97 -13.76 7.75 10.07
N ALA A 98 -14.78 8.54 10.37
CA ALA A 98 -15.89 8.70 9.44
C ALA A 98 -15.41 9.37 8.13
N SER A 99 -15.78 8.80 6.98
CA SER A 99 -15.46 9.33 5.64
C SER A 99 -13.97 9.30 5.26
N ASP A 100 -13.21 8.36 5.80
CA ASP A 100 -11.78 8.17 5.52
C ASP A 100 -11.47 7.43 4.20
N TYR A 101 -12.50 7.07 3.42
CA TYR A 101 -12.40 6.25 2.21
C TYR A 101 -11.68 4.90 2.41
N GLY A 102 -11.68 4.38 3.64
CA GLY A 102 -11.00 3.15 4.02
C GLY A 102 -9.49 3.32 4.24
N ILE A 103 -9.00 4.55 4.45
CA ILE A 103 -7.61 4.82 4.80
C ILE A 103 -7.51 5.02 6.31
N ASP A 104 -6.84 4.09 6.99
CA ASP A 104 -6.70 4.12 8.44
C ASP A 104 -5.43 4.87 8.87
N LEU A 105 -4.33 4.69 8.13
CA LEU A 105 -3.06 5.37 8.39
C LEU A 105 -2.50 6.03 7.13
N LEU A 106 -1.85 7.18 7.32
CA LEU A 106 -1.08 7.89 6.30
C LEU A 106 0.33 8.16 6.82
N GLY A 107 1.33 8.13 5.96
CA GLY A 107 2.69 8.45 6.40
C GLY A 107 3.76 8.37 5.34
N GLU A 108 5.01 8.36 5.80
CA GLU A 108 6.16 8.10 4.95
C GLU A 108 6.77 6.76 5.33
N TRP A 109 7.25 6.02 4.33
CA TRP A 109 8.14 4.90 4.54
C TRP A 109 9.52 5.25 4.00
N LYS A 110 10.49 5.24 4.92
CA LYS A 110 11.91 5.48 4.67
C LYS A 110 12.67 4.22 5.09
N PRO A 111 12.78 3.21 4.21
CA PRO A 111 13.49 1.99 4.56
C PRO A 111 14.91 2.31 5.05
N PRO A 112 15.35 1.73 6.17
CA PRO A 112 16.62 2.09 6.80
C PRO A 112 17.81 1.92 5.88
N SER A 113 18.80 2.81 5.99
CA SER A 113 20.01 2.80 5.17
C SER A 113 19.76 2.91 3.65
N THR A 114 18.66 3.54 3.26
CA THR A 114 18.33 3.84 1.85
C THR A 114 17.96 5.30 1.67
N SER A 115 18.08 5.82 0.44
CA SER A 115 17.56 7.14 0.04
C SER A 115 16.09 7.10 -0.42
N THR A 116 15.49 5.92 -0.47
CA THR A 116 14.10 5.74 -0.91
C THR A 116 13.16 6.34 0.13
N THR A 117 12.24 7.19 -0.31
CA THR A 117 11.12 7.67 0.50
C THR A 117 9.84 7.48 -0.30
N LEU A 118 8.89 6.75 0.28
CA LEU A 118 7.56 6.54 -0.30
C LEU A 118 6.51 7.17 0.60
N ARG A 119 5.50 7.78 0.00
CA ARG A 119 4.26 8.11 0.73
C ARG A 119 3.45 6.83 0.82
N VAL A 120 2.87 6.57 1.98
CA VAL A 120 2.09 5.36 2.22
C VAL A 120 0.68 5.68 2.67
N LEU A 121 -0.28 5.00 2.06
CA LEU A 121 -1.65 4.89 2.54
C LEU A 121 -1.89 3.46 3.01
N ILE A 122 -2.44 3.30 4.20
CA ILE A 122 -2.59 2.00 4.83
C ILE A 122 -4.03 1.80 5.25
N GLN A 123 -4.57 0.65 4.88
CA GLN A 123 -5.82 0.12 5.40
C GLN A 123 -5.51 -1.04 6.35
N CYS A 124 -6.09 -0.99 7.54
CA CYS A 124 -5.94 -1.95 8.62
C CYS A 124 -7.19 -2.80 8.75
N LYS A 125 -7.01 -4.12 8.76
CA LYS A 125 -8.07 -5.10 8.93
C LYS A 125 -7.83 -5.96 10.16
N GLY A 126 -8.26 -5.44 11.31
CA GLY A 126 -8.21 -6.14 12.59
C GLY A 126 -9.34 -7.15 12.78
N GLY A 127 -9.11 -8.17 13.60
CA GLY A 127 -10.10 -9.14 14.06
C GLY A 127 -10.25 -10.39 13.19
N ALA A 128 -11.27 -11.20 13.51
CA ALA A 128 -11.48 -12.54 12.93
C ALA A 128 -12.09 -12.53 11.50
N GLN A 129 -12.11 -11.40 10.82
CA GLN A 129 -12.75 -11.29 9.51
C GLN A 129 -11.96 -12.05 8.44
N ARG A 130 -12.69 -12.55 7.41
CA ARG A 130 -12.07 -13.30 6.32
C ARG A 130 -11.15 -12.41 5.50
N VAL A 131 -9.94 -12.89 5.28
CA VAL A 131 -8.97 -12.27 4.37
C VAL A 131 -9.17 -12.82 2.96
N GLY A 132 -9.56 -11.95 2.03
CA GLY A 132 -9.89 -12.33 0.66
C GLY A 132 -9.55 -11.25 -0.37
N PRO A 133 -9.72 -11.56 -1.67
CA PRO A 133 -9.43 -10.62 -2.77
C PRO A 133 -10.19 -9.29 -2.69
N ASN A 134 -11.32 -9.26 -1.98
CA ASN A 134 -12.10 -8.04 -1.76
C ASN A 134 -11.27 -6.95 -1.06
N LEU A 135 -10.39 -7.32 -0.12
CA LEU A 135 -9.53 -6.36 0.59
C LEU A 135 -8.64 -5.58 -0.38
N ILE A 136 -8.11 -6.26 -1.40
CA ILE A 136 -7.29 -5.58 -2.41
C ILE A 136 -8.14 -4.59 -3.22
N ARG A 137 -9.36 -4.95 -3.61
CA ARG A 137 -10.27 -4.07 -4.36
C ARG A 137 -10.75 -2.88 -3.53
N GLU A 138 -11.01 -3.10 -2.24
CA GLU A 138 -11.34 -2.03 -1.29
C GLU A 138 -10.18 -1.03 -1.23
N LEU A 139 -8.94 -1.51 -1.12
CA LEU A 139 -7.75 -0.66 -1.11
C LEU A 139 -7.51 0.04 -2.47
N GLU A 140 -7.83 -0.59 -3.61
CA GLU A 140 -7.83 0.10 -4.91
C GLU A 140 -8.78 1.33 -4.92
N GLY A 141 -9.93 1.22 -4.25
CA GLY A 141 -10.86 2.34 -4.05
C GLY A 141 -10.28 3.45 -3.19
N ALA A 142 -9.47 3.11 -2.18
CA ALA A 142 -8.83 4.08 -1.30
C ALA A 142 -7.87 5.02 -2.06
N PHE A 143 -7.17 4.54 -3.10
CA PHE A 143 -6.34 5.40 -3.95
C PHE A 143 -7.14 6.52 -4.62
N VAL A 144 -8.38 6.24 -5.01
CA VAL A 144 -9.27 7.24 -5.62
C VAL A 144 -9.68 8.28 -4.58
N GLY A 145 -10.01 7.84 -3.36
CA GLY A 145 -10.42 8.68 -2.23
C GLY A 145 -9.29 9.44 -1.51
N ALA A 146 -8.03 9.06 -1.70
CA ALA A 146 -6.89 9.54 -0.91
C ALA A 146 -6.76 11.08 -0.88
N PRO A 147 -6.41 11.73 0.24
CA PRO A 147 -6.34 13.19 0.30
C PRO A 147 -5.31 13.82 -0.66
N ALA A 148 -5.38 15.14 -0.85
CA ALA A 148 -4.40 15.86 -1.66
C ALA A 148 -2.97 15.63 -1.14
N GLY A 149 -2.02 15.37 -2.03
CA GLY A 149 -0.65 14.97 -1.67
C GLY A 149 -0.46 13.45 -1.46
N TRP A 150 -1.53 12.66 -1.42
CA TRP A 150 -1.50 11.20 -1.22
C TRP A 150 -1.91 10.42 -2.47
N ARG A 151 -1.77 11.04 -3.65
CA ARG A 151 -2.09 10.46 -4.95
C ARG A 151 -0.91 10.65 -5.91
N GLY A 152 -0.81 9.77 -6.90
CA GLY A 152 0.18 9.89 -7.99
C GLY A 152 1.46 9.09 -7.72
N GLN A 153 2.55 9.53 -8.35
CA GLN A 153 3.87 8.88 -8.26
C GLN A 153 4.42 8.94 -6.83
N GLY A 154 5.19 7.93 -6.44
CA GLY A 154 5.79 7.78 -5.12
C GLY A 154 4.80 7.42 -4.01
N VAL A 155 3.58 6.99 -4.35
CA VAL A 155 2.55 6.57 -3.39
C VAL A 155 2.37 5.05 -3.43
N LEU A 156 2.50 4.42 -2.28
CA LEU A 156 2.30 2.99 -2.06
C LEU A 156 1.09 2.73 -1.16
N GLY A 157 0.21 1.82 -1.57
CA GLY A 157 -0.93 1.38 -0.78
C GLY A 157 -0.65 0.06 -0.08
N LEU A 158 -0.92 -0.04 1.22
CA LEU A 158 -0.69 -1.24 2.00
C LEU A 158 -1.98 -1.73 2.66
N MET A 159 -2.31 -3.00 2.43
CA MET A 159 -3.33 -3.70 3.20
C MET A 159 -2.66 -4.45 4.34
N VAL A 160 -3.04 -4.19 5.58
CA VAL A 160 -2.49 -4.86 6.76
C VAL A 160 -3.60 -5.66 7.43
N ALA A 161 -3.38 -6.95 7.65
CA ALA A 161 -4.36 -7.80 8.34
C ALA A 161 -3.70 -8.82 9.27
N GLN A 162 -4.51 -9.42 10.14
CA GLN A 162 -4.09 -10.40 11.14
C GLN A 162 -3.98 -11.85 10.60
N ARG A 163 -3.91 -12.03 9.28
CA ARG A 163 -3.74 -13.36 8.65
C ARG A 163 -2.77 -13.27 7.47
N PRO A 164 -2.09 -14.38 7.10
CA PRO A 164 -1.30 -14.44 5.88
C PRO A 164 -2.13 -14.15 4.63
N ALA A 165 -1.51 -13.56 3.60
CA ALA A 165 -2.15 -13.38 2.31
C ALA A 165 -2.55 -14.76 1.74
N THR A 166 -3.84 -14.92 1.39
CA THR A 166 -4.29 -16.11 0.67
C THR A 166 -3.83 -16.09 -0.78
N LYS A 167 -3.93 -17.22 -1.51
CA LYS A 167 -3.67 -17.23 -2.96
C LYS A 167 -4.50 -16.18 -3.69
N GLY A 168 -5.78 -16.05 -3.33
CA GLY A 168 -6.66 -15.05 -3.92
C GLY A 168 -6.21 -13.60 -3.67
N VAL A 169 -5.72 -13.30 -2.46
CA VAL A 169 -5.13 -11.98 -2.14
C VAL A 169 -3.90 -11.74 -3.00
N ARG A 170 -2.95 -12.68 -3.07
CA ARG A 170 -1.74 -12.55 -3.89
C ARG A 170 -2.06 -12.37 -5.37
N ASP A 171 -2.98 -13.18 -5.90
CA ASP A 171 -3.40 -13.12 -7.30
C ASP A 171 -4.11 -11.80 -7.64
N SER A 172 -4.84 -11.20 -6.68
CA SER A 172 -5.47 -9.89 -6.85
C SER A 172 -4.45 -8.77 -6.76
N LEU A 173 -3.57 -8.82 -5.76
CA LEU A 173 -2.49 -7.86 -5.54
C LEU A 173 -1.59 -7.74 -6.79
N GLY A 174 -1.20 -8.87 -7.37
CA GLY A 174 -0.36 -8.92 -8.57
C GLY A 174 -1.07 -8.41 -9.84
N ARG A 175 -2.41 -8.40 -9.88
CA ARG A 175 -3.19 -7.89 -11.02
C ARG A 175 -3.53 -6.41 -10.91
N SER A 176 -3.46 -5.83 -9.72
CA SER A 176 -3.73 -4.41 -9.51
C SER A 176 -2.77 -3.54 -10.33
N ARG A 177 -3.30 -2.44 -10.86
CA ARG A 177 -2.51 -1.42 -11.57
C ARG A 177 -1.90 -0.40 -10.61
N TRP A 178 -2.33 -0.39 -9.36
CA TRP A 178 -1.83 0.49 -8.33
C TRP A 178 -0.57 -0.10 -7.66
N PRO A 179 0.39 0.74 -7.23
CA PRO A 179 1.54 0.32 -6.44
C PRO A 179 1.07 -0.16 -5.06
N MET A 180 1.09 -1.47 -4.81
CA MET A 180 0.44 -2.04 -3.63
C MET A 180 1.26 -3.11 -2.93
N GLY A 181 1.02 -3.25 -1.64
CA GLY A 181 1.52 -4.34 -0.81
C GLY A 181 0.50 -4.87 0.18
N TYR A 182 0.86 -6.01 0.78
CA TYR A 182 0.11 -6.67 1.82
C TYR A 182 1.04 -7.04 2.97
N LEU A 183 0.60 -6.79 4.20
CA LEU A 183 1.28 -7.18 5.41
C LEU A 183 0.40 -8.11 6.24
N PHE A 184 1.01 -9.18 6.75
CA PHE A 184 0.47 -9.94 7.86
C PHE A 184 1.14 -9.45 9.14
N CYS A 185 0.37 -8.83 10.01
CA CYS A 185 0.81 -8.42 11.33
C CYS A 185 -0.18 -8.93 12.39
N GLU A 186 0.33 -9.65 13.38
CA GLU A 186 -0.45 -10.20 14.48
C GLU A 186 -1.03 -9.10 15.37
N ALA A 187 -1.98 -9.46 16.24
CA ALA A 187 -2.67 -8.50 17.11
C ALA A 187 -1.71 -7.82 18.09
N GLU A 188 -0.65 -8.54 18.47
CA GLU A 188 0.42 -8.13 19.35
C GLU A 188 1.47 -7.26 18.64
N GLY A 189 1.33 -7.06 17.32
CA GLY A 189 2.19 -6.19 16.55
C GLY A 189 3.39 -6.87 15.91
N GLU A 190 3.45 -8.21 15.91
CA GLU A 190 4.51 -8.93 15.20
C GLU A 190 4.23 -9.01 13.70
N VAL A 191 5.12 -8.43 12.88
CA VAL A 191 5.02 -8.50 11.43
C VAL A 191 5.61 -9.82 10.93
N LYS A 192 4.76 -10.68 10.36
CA LYS A 192 5.11 -12.04 9.93
C LYS A 192 5.22 -12.19 8.40
N GLN A 193 4.60 -11.30 7.62
CA GLN A 193 4.69 -11.29 6.16
C GLN A 193 4.64 -9.86 5.64
N MET A 194 5.41 -9.60 4.59
CA MET A 194 5.30 -8.41 3.76
C MET A 194 5.52 -8.84 2.31
N ILE A 195 4.61 -8.45 1.43
CA ILE A 195 4.68 -8.71 0.00
C ILE A 195 4.18 -7.47 -0.75
N TRP A 196 4.65 -7.27 -1.98
CA TRP A 196 4.18 -6.19 -2.84
C TRP A 196 4.13 -6.62 -4.31
N ASN A 197 3.43 -5.85 -5.13
CA ASN A 197 3.34 -6.10 -6.56
C ASN A 197 4.46 -5.39 -7.34
N ARG A 198 4.59 -5.75 -8.62
CA ARG A 198 5.54 -5.12 -9.54
C ARG A 198 5.41 -3.60 -9.62
N ARG A 199 4.19 -3.07 -9.50
CA ARG A 199 3.94 -1.62 -9.53
C ARG A 199 4.60 -0.92 -8.34
N ALA A 200 4.65 -1.55 -7.17
CA ALA A 200 5.38 -1.03 -6.01
C ALA A 200 6.90 -1.01 -6.23
N GLU A 201 7.45 -1.98 -6.97
CA GLU A 201 8.86 -1.98 -7.37
C GLU A 201 9.19 -0.78 -8.26
N GLU A 202 8.32 -0.53 -9.25
CA GLU A 202 8.45 0.59 -10.21
C GLU A 202 8.36 1.96 -9.52
N GLU A 203 7.70 2.09 -8.37
CA GLU A 203 7.63 3.34 -7.60
C GLU A 203 8.80 3.58 -6.64
N GLY A 204 9.65 2.57 -6.41
CA GLY A 204 10.83 2.75 -5.54
C GLY A 204 11.25 1.53 -4.73
N LEU A 205 10.52 0.41 -4.83
CA LEU A 205 10.89 -0.85 -4.18
C LEU A 205 11.75 -1.77 -5.07
N GLU A 206 12.29 -1.27 -6.20
CA GLU A 206 13.22 -2.05 -7.02
C GLU A 206 14.43 -2.55 -6.19
N GLY A 207 14.71 -3.85 -6.32
CA GLY A 207 15.81 -4.51 -5.61
C GLY A 207 15.55 -4.71 -4.11
N PHE A 208 14.38 -4.31 -3.58
CA PHE A 208 13.98 -4.69 -2.25
C PHE A 208 13.51 -6.14 -2.22
N GLY A 209 13.60 -6.76 -1.05
CA GLY A 209 13.04 -8.07 -0.76
C GLY A 209 12.74 -8.23 0.72
N VAL A 210 12.12 -9.36 1.05
CA VAL A 210 11.74 -9.73 2.41
C VAL A 210 12.30 -11.10 2.71
N THR A 211 12.89 -11.25 3.89
CA THR A 211 13.35 -12.52 4.42
C THR A 211 13.01 -12.63 5.89
N THR A 212 13.39 -13.73 6.51
CA THR A 212 13.39 -13.89 7.96
C THR A 212 14.82 -14.00 8.48
N ARG A 213 15.05 -13.51 9.70
CA ARG A 213 16.30 -13.67 10.45
C ARG A 213 16.00 -14.35 11.77
N HIS A 214 16.87 -15.27 12.18
CA HIS A 214 16.79 -15.86 13.51
C HIS A 214 17.44 -14.90 14.51
N VAL A 215 16.76 -14.65 15.61
CA VAL A 215 17.27 -13.87 16.74
C VAL A 215 17.40 -14.85 17.89
N GLU A 216 18.60 -15.02 18.46
CA GLU A 216 18.87 -16.05 19.48
C GLU A 216 17.91 -15.98 20.68
N SER A 217 17.41 -14.78 20.99
CA SER A 217 16.46 -14.54 22.09
C SER A 217 14.98 -14.78 21.73
N LYS A 218 14.66 -15.17 20.49
CA LYS A 218 13.28 -15.41 20.03
C LYS A 218 13.14 -16.80 19.40
N ALA A 219 12.07 -17.50 19.75
CA ALA A 219 11.74 -18.80 19.16
C ALA A 219 11.30 -18.66 17.69
N ASP A 220 10.52 -17.63 17.39
CA ASP A 220 10.06 -17.35 16.03
C ASP A 220 11.05 -16.46 15.27
N PRO A 221 11.29 -16.74 13.99
CA PRO A 221 12.15 -15.90 13.17
C PRO A 221 11.47 -14.57 12.89
N GLU A 222 12.27 -13.51 12.84
CA GLU A 222 11.81 -12.14 12.67
C GLU A 222 11.88 -11.71 11.20
N LEU A 223 10.83 -11.07 10.70
CA LEU A 223 10.83 -10.51 9.36
C LEU A 223 11.87 -9.40 9.22
N ALA A 224 12.69 -9.49 8.18
CA ALA A 224 13.73 -8.53 7.84
C ALA A 224 13.60 -8.08 6.38
N LEU A 225 13.89 -6.80 6.14
CA LEU A 225 13.98 -6.24 4.80
C LEU A 225 15.39 -6.44 4.24
N MET A 226 15.48 -6.54 2.92
CA MET A 226 16.74 -6.55 2.19
C MET A 226 16.68 -5.58 1.02
N LYS A 227 17.84 -5.03 0.63
CA LYS A 227 18.02 -4.26 -0.61
C LYS A 227 19.26 -4.77 -1.32
N GLN A 228 19.09 -5.17 -2.59
CA GLN A 228 20.16 -5.72 -3.43
C GLN A 228 20.93 -6.86 -2.73
N GLY A 229 20.19 -7.76 -2.08
CA GLY A 229 20.74 -8.91 -1.34
C GLY A 229 21.35 -8.58 0.03
N LYS A 230 21.42 -7.31 0.45
CA LYS A 230 21.92 -6.92 1.77
C LYS A 230 20.77 -6.71 2.74
N LEU A 231 20.87 -7.26 3.95
CA LEU A 231 19.91 -7.02 5.02
C LEU A 231 19.92 -5.55 5.41
N LEU A 232 18.73 -4.97 5.55
CA LEU A 232 18.54 -3.65 6.13
C LEU A 232 18.45 -3.77 7.65
N PRO A 233 19.05 -2.85 8.40
CA PRO A 233 18.89 -2.83 9.85
C PRO A 233 17.43 -2.50 10.20
N LEU A 234 17.01 -2.87 11.41
CA LEU A 234 15.79 -2.31 12.00
C LEU A 234 16.13 -0.99 12.68
N VAL A 235 15.18 -0.06 12.69
CA VAL A 235 15.30 1.18 13.45
C VAL A 235 15.19 0.84 14.93
N THR A 236 16.15 1.31 15.73
CA THR A 236 16.04 1.28 17.18
C THR A 236 15.05 2.36 17.60
N THR A 237 13.80 1.97 17.85
CA THR A 237 12.84 2.84 18.54
C THR A 237 13.24 2.91 20.01
N ASN A 238 13.77 4.05 20.45
CA ASN A 238 13.83 4.35 21.88
C ASN A 238 12.38 4.39 22.37
N GLY A 239 12.04 3.46 23.26
CA GLY A 239 10.70 3.35 23.85
C GLY A 239 10.34 4.57 24.68
#